data_AF-A0A8T4V716-F1
#
_entry.id   AF-A0A8T4V716-F1
#
_cell.length_a   1.000
_cell.length_b   1.000
_cell.length_c   1.000
_cell.angle_alpha   90.00
_cell.angle_beta   90.00
_cell.angle_gamma   90.00
#
_symmetry.space_group_name_H-M   'P 1'
#
loop_
_entity.id
_entity.type
_entity.pdbx_description
1 polymer ?
#
loop_
_entity_poly.entity_id
_entity_poly.type
_entity_poly.pdbx_seq_one_letter_code
_entity_poly.pdbx_strand_id
1 'polypeptide(L)'
;MKSTKDIKVSSKIYEQIIGQNKALEIVKKAAKQRRNLLLIGDPGTGKSLLGHALAELLPTEKLVDVLSYDNPIDENTPIIKTVPRGEGKEIVSKARLQAITSFKKQSTFIFILVILSMITPWLIRKQYGDIMAAASLIGSMIFLGAFILFLNINRRVKTTSRVPKLLIDNSNTKKVPFLDASGAHAGALLGDCLHDPLQCLNSSNNIFIIKEIGKDKYILQEEDISLKINNLLEKNKDKIIKRKDYSAVHLKEGELKILGERNKNIQDVTVLSVNKHKNHHKYLIKLTTETGKELIVTSEHKIAVKDFFNKIKYIAAENLKPWHKLITLE
;
A
#
# COMPACT_ATOMS: atom_id res chain seq x y z
N MET A 1 -30.07 -9.64 51.76
CA MET A 1 -29.83 -9.06 50.41
C MET A 1 -31.08 -9.24 49.58
N LYS A 2 -31.63 -8.16 49.01
CA LYS A 2 -32.87 -8.23 48.19
C LYS A 2 -32.59 -8.11 46.69
N SER A 3 -31.43 -7.58 46.27
CA SER A 3 -31.06 -7.40 44.86
C SER A 3 -29.55 -7.54 44.65
N THR A 4 -29.13 -7.95 43.46
CA THR A 4 -27.72 -8.04 43.03
C THR A 4 -27.02 -6.69 42.95
N LYS A 5 -27.77 -5.57 42.98
CA LYS A 5 -27.21 -4.21 42.99
C LYS A 5 -26.36 -3.91 44.23
N ASP A 6 -26.62 -4.62 45.33
CA ASP A 6 -25.89 -4.44 46.60
C ASP A 6 -24.56 -5.21 46.62
N ILE A 7 -24.28 -6.05 45.61
CA ILE A 7 -23.05 -6.85 45.52
C ILE A 7 -21.96 -6.02 44.83
N LYS A 8 -20.86 -5.75 45.55
CA LYS A 8 -19.70 -5.08 44.97
C LYS A 8 -18.96 -6.03 44.02
N VAL A 9 -18.82 -5.63 42.77
CA VAL A 9 -18.02 -6.33 41.75
C VAL A 9 -16.67 -5.64 41.61
N SER A 10 -15.58 -6.42 41.59
CA SER A 10 -14.24 -5.87 41.38
C SER A 10 -14.08 -5.25 39.99
N SER A 11 -13.28 -4.20 39.87
CA SER A 11 -12.94 -3.57 38.59
C SER A 11 -11.90 -4.34 37.77
N LYS A 12 -11.17 -5.28 38.40
CA LYS A 12 -10.10 -6.06 37.78
C LYS A 12 -10.65 -7.39 37.27
N ILE A 13 -10.36 -7.74 36.02
CA ILE A 13 -10.91 -8.91 35.35
C ILE A 13 -10.45 -10.19 36.03
N TYR A 14 -9.18 -10.24 36.46
CA TYR A 14 -8.62 -11.43 37.10
C TYR A 14 -9.28 -11.75 38.47
N GLU A 15 -9.94 -10.79 39.12
CA GLU A 15 -10.68 -10.98 40.38
C GLU A 15 -12.14 -11.40 40.14
N GLN A 16 -12.64 -11.26 38.92
CA GLN A 16 -13.98 -11.70 38.52
C GLN A 16 -14.02 -13.19 38.11
N ILE A 17 -12.86 -13.86 38.03
CA ILE A 17 -12.76 -15.27 37.64
C ILE A 17 -13.09 -16.15 38.85
N ILE A 18 -14.20 -16.88 38.76
CA ILE A 18 -14.73 -17.70 39.86
C ILE A 18 -14.34 -19.17 39.66
N GLY A 19 -13.95 -19.84 40.74
CA GLY A 19 -13.78 -21.30 40.77
C GLY A 19 -12.53 -21.83 40.05
N GLN A 20 -11.65 -20.97 39.52
CA GLN A 20 -10.44 -21.38 38.77
C GLN A 20 -9.13 -20.87 39.39
N ASN A 21 -8.96 -21.09 40.70
CA ASN A 21 -7.81 -20.57 41.46
C ASN A 21 -6.45 -21.03 40.88
N LYS A 22 -6.34 -22.31 40.50
CA LYS A 22 -5.09 -22.87 39.93
C LYS A 22 -4.75 -22.24 38.58
N ALA A 23 -5.74 -22.05 37.70
CA ALA A 23 -5.53 -21.40 36.40
C ALA A 23 -5.11 -19.94 36.58
N LEU A 24 -5.73 -19.23 37.52
CA LEU A 24 -5.40 -17.84 37.83
C LEU A 24 -3.95 -17.69 38.35
N GLU A 25 -3.49 -18.61 39.20
CA GLU A 25 -2.11 -18.62 39.68
C GLU A 25 -1.11 -18.82 38.53
N ILE A 26 -1.42 -19.74 37.62
CA ILE A 26 -0.60 -20.00 36.42
C ILE A 26 -0.58 -18.77 35.52
N VAL A 27 -1.72 -18.11 35.28
CA VAL A 27 -1.82 -16.87 34.50
C VAL A 27 -0.96 -15.76 35.11
N LYS A 28 -1.01 -15.57 36.44
CA LYS A 28 -0.16 -14.59 37.14
C LYS A 28 1.33 -14.90 36.97
N LYS A 29 1.74 -16.17 37.09
CA LYS A 29 3.13 -16.60 36.86
C LYS A 29 3.54 -16.36 35.41
N ALA A 30 2.68 -16.70 34.45
CA ALA A 30 2.92 -16.52 33.02
C ALA A 30 3.02 -15.04 32.63
N ALA A 31 2.19 -14.15 33.19
CA ALA A 31 2.29 -12.70 32.97
C ALA A 31 3.64 -12.16 33.42
N LYS A 32 4.08 -12.55 34.63
CA LYS A 32 5.36 -12.11 35.21
C LYS A 32 6.57 -12.63 34.40
N GLN A 33 6.51 -13.87 33.95
CA GLN A 33 7.59 -14.54 33.22
C GLN A 33 7.50 -14.39 31.69
N ARG A 34 6.42 -13.80 31.16
CA ARG A 34 6.11 -13.70 29.71
C ARG A 34 6.14 -15.06 29.01
N ARG A 35 5.45 -16.04 29.57
CA ARG A 35 5.33 -17.39 29.00
C ARG A 35 4.00 -17.56 28.25
N ASN A 36 4.05 -18.34 27.17
CA ASN A 36 2.86 -18.75 26.43
C ASN A 36 2.01 -19.70 27.29
N LEU A 37 0.70 -19.66 27.11
CA LEU A 37 -0.26 -20.49 27.82
C LEU A 37 -1.12 -21.27 26.83
N LEU A 38 -1.33 -22.55 27.13
CA LEU A 38 -2.33 -23.38 26.47
C LEU A 38 -3.42 -23.71 27.51
N LEU A 39 -4.63 -23.20 27.28
CA LEU A 39 -5.77 -23.41 28.15
C LEU A 39 -6.66 -24.51 27.55
N ILE A 40 -6.80 -25.63 28.25
CA ILE A 40 -7.63 -26.76 27.83
C ILE A 40 -8.84 -26.86 28.77
N GLY A 41 -10.02 -27.03 28.19
CA GLY A 41 -11.27 -27.20 28.94
C GLY A 41 -12.48 -27.11 28.01
N ASP A 42 -13.67 -27.38 28.55
CA ASP A 42 -14.92 -27.35 27.79
C ASP A 42 -15.27 -25.95 27.26
N PRO A 43 -16.03 -25.81 26.17
CA PRO A 43 -16.54 -24.52 25.73
C PRO A 43 -17.34 -23.82 26.85
N GLY A 44 -17.27 -22.49 26.93
CA GLY A 44 -17.98 -21.72 27.96
C GLY A 44 -17.32 -21.68 29.35
N THR A 45 -16.17 -22.34 29.55
CA THR A 45 -15.45 -22.35 30.85
C THR A 45 -14.60 -21.11 31.13
N GLY A 46 -14.74 -20.01 30.37
CA GLY A 46 -14.01 -18.76 30.66
C GLY A 46 -12.54 -18.70 30.18
N LYS A 47 -12.14 -19.53 29.21
CA LYS A 47 -10.78 -19.50 28.63
C LYS A 47 -10.38 -18.13 28.07
N SER A 48 -11.26 -17.47 27.32
CA SER A 48 -11.02 -16.11 26.80
C SER A 48 -10.94 -15.07 27.93
N LEU A 49 -11.71 -15.24 29.01
CA LEU A 49 -11.67 -14.36 30.18
C LEU A 49 -10.32 -14.45 30.91
N LEU A 50 -9.73 -15.64 31.02
CA LEU A 50 -8.35 -15.83 31.51
C LEU A 50 -7.32 -15.14 30.60
N GLY A 51 -7.54 -15.15 29.28
CA GLY A 51 -6.72 -14.40 28.32
C GLY A 51 -6.78 -12.89 28.53
N HIS A 52 -7.98 -12.34 28.76
CA HIS A 52 -8.15 -10.94 29.13
C HIS A 52 -7.46 -10.59 30.45
N ALA A 53 -7.58 -11.46 31.46
CA ALA A 53 -6.89 -11.30 32.74
C ALA A 53 -5.36 -11.31 32.56
N LEU A 54 -4.82 -12.17 31.69
CA LEU A 54 -3.40 -12.16 31.34
C LEU A 54 -2.98 -10.81 30.74
N ALA A 55 -3.72 -10.30 29.75
CA ALA A 55 -3.43 -9.03 29.11
C ALA A 55 -3.45 -7.86 30.12
N GLU A 56 -4.40 -7.87 31.06
CA GLU A 56 -4.47 -6.85 32.12
C GLU A 56 -3.26 -6.89 33.08
N LEU A 57 -2.69 -8.07 33.33
CA LEU A 57 -1.53 -8.25 34.22
C LEU A 57 -0.19 -7.91 33.55
N LEU A 58 -0.16 -7.74 32.22
CA LEU A 58 1.06 -7.39 31.50
C LEU A 58 1.43 -5.90 31.67
N PRO A 59 2.73 -5.57 31.74
CA PRO A 59 3.17 -4.19 31.91
C PRO A 59 2.94 -3.35 30.65
N THR A 60 2.40 -2.15 30.82
CA THR A 60 2.03 -1.21 29.75
C THR A 60 3.17 -0.29 29.30
N GLU A 61 4.21 -0.13 30.12
CA GLU A 61 5.37 0.73 29.87
C GLU A 61 6.19 0.30 28.65
N LYS A 62 6.11 -0.99 28.27
CA LYS A 62 6.87 -1.55 27.14
C LYS A 62 6.06 -1.63 25.84
N LEU A 63 4.93 -0.93 25.76
CA LEU A 63 4.17 -0.84 24.53
C LEU A 63 4.92 0.02 23.52
N VAL A 64 4.89 -0.42 22.27
CA VAL A 64 5.57 0.21 21.14
C VAL A 64 4.59 0.44 20.01
N ASP A 65 4.82 1.49 19.23
CA ASP A 65 4.16 1.71 17.95
C ASP A 65 5.02 1.12 16.84
N VAL A 66 4.40 0.64 15.76
CA VAL A 66 5.10 0.04 14.63
C VAL A 66 4.84 0.85 13.36
N LEU A 67 5.93 1.27 12.72
CA LEU A 67 5.93 2.09 11.50
C LEU A 67 6.55 1.29 10.34
N SER A 68 5.97 1.45 9.16
CA SER A 68 6.52 0.99 7.89
C SER A 68 7.06 2.17 7.09
N TYR A 69 8.31 2.09 6.68
CA TYR A 69 8.99 3.06 5.83
C TYR A 69 9.26 2.47 4.47
N ASP A 70 9.16 3.31 3.45
CA ASP A 70 9.58 2.96 2.10
C ASP A 70 11.09 2.69 2.08
N ASN A 71 11.49 1.61 1.43
CA ASN A 71 12.89 1.27 1.22
C ASN A 71 13.37 1.84 -0.13
N PRO A 72 14.40 2.71 -0.17
CA PRO A 72 14.91 3.28 -1.42
C PRO A 72 15.75 2.30 -2.25
N ILE A 73 16.23 1.20 -1.66
CA ILE A 73 17.07 0.20 -2.34
C ILE A 73 16.21 -0.87 -3.01
N ASP A 74 15.15 -1.33 -2.32
CA ASP A 74 14.25 -2.37 -2.81
C ASP A 74 12.82 -2.09 -2.33
N GLU A 75 11.94 -1.74 -3.27
CA GLU A 75 10.55 -1.37 -3.01
C GLU A 75 9.74 -2.53 -2.41
N ASN A 76 10.07 -3.78 -2.75
CA ASN A 76 9.35 -4.96 -2.27
C ASN A 76 9.70 -5.34 -0.82
N THR A 77 10.69 -4.69 -0.22
CA THR A 77 11.12 -4.93 1.16
C THR A 77 11.03 -3.66 2.01
N PRO A 78 9.83 -3.27 2.48
CA PRO A 78 9.68 -2.08 3.32
C PRO A 78 10.42 -2.21 4.65
N ILE A 79 10.93 -1.08 5.16
CA ILE A 79 11.70 -1.02 6.42
C ILE A 79 10.73 -0.86 7.59
N ILE A 80 10.70 -1.84 8.49
CA ILE A 80 9.88 -1.78 9.71
C ILE A 80 10.69 -1.20 10.88
N LYS A 81 10.11 -0.22 11.58
CA LYS A 81 10.70 0.39 12.78
C LYS A 81 9.70 0.40 13.93
N THR A 82 10.19 0.09 15.12
CA THR A 82 9.45 0.21 16.37
C THR A 82 9.85 1.48 17.11
N VAL A 83 8.88 2.23 17.59
CA VAL A 83 9.11 3.43 18.41
C VAL A 83 8.33 3.34 19.72
N PRO A 84 8.72 4.07 20.77
CA PRO A 84 7.93 4.14 22.00
C PRO A 84 6.49 4.55 21.71
N ARG A 85 5.58 4.06 22.56
CA ARG A 85 4.15 4.37 22.51
C ARG A 85 3.89 5.88 22.39
N GLY A 86 3.12 6.28 21.38
CA GLY A 86 2.69 7.67 21.15
C GLY A 86 3.52 8.40 20.10
N GLU A 87 4.81 8.08 19.96
CA GLU A 87 5.70 8.74 19.01
C GLU A 87 5.33 8.43 17.55
N GLY A 88 4.68 7.28 17.28
CA GLY A 88 4.29 6.89 15.93
C GLY A 88 3.41 7.94 15.23
N LYS A 89 2.44 8.49 15.97
CA LYS A 89 1.56 9.56 15.44
C LYS A 89 2.30 10.86 15.20
N GLU A 90 3.20 11.23 16.10
CA GLU A 90 4.01 12.45 15.97
C GLU A 90 4.93 12.37 14.75
N ILE A 91 5.57 11.22 14.53
CA ILE A 91 6.44 10.99 13.38
C ILE A 91 5.65 11.09 12.07
N VAL A 92 4.50 10.42 11.97
CA VAL A 92 3.67 10.46 10.76
C VAL A 92 3.13 11.87 10.50
N SER A 93 2.64 12.56 11.53
CA SER A 93 2.13 13.92 11.41
C SER A 93 3.23 14.91 11.01
N LYS A 94 4.42 14.80 11.62
CA LYS A 94 5.61 15.60 11.25
C LYS A 94 6.02 15.35 9.81
N ALA A 95 6.06 14.09 9.36
CA ALA A 95 6.37 13.74 7.98
C ALA A 95 5.33 14.31 6.99
N ARG A 96 4.03 14.23 7.32
CA ARG A 96 2.94 14.85 6.54
C ARG A 96 3.06 16.37 6.48
N LEU A 97 3.38 17.01 7.61
CA LEU A 97 3.56 18.46 7.65
C LEU A 97 4.80 18.88 6.86
N GLN A 98 5.90 18.12 6.90
CA GLN A 98 7.09 18.36 6.09
C GLN A 98 6.80 18.23 4.59
N ALA A 99 6.00 17.24 4.19
CA ALA A 99 5.50 17.09 2.82
C ALA A 99 4.78 18.36 2.36
N ILE A 100 3.74 18.77 3.10
CA ILE A 100 2.91 19.93 2.77
C ILE A 100 3.71 21.24 2.81
N THR A 101 4.59 21.40 3.79
CA THR A 101 5.40 22.62 3.97
C THR A 101 6.41 22.80 2.83
N SER A 102 6.98 21.70 2.32
CA SER A 102 7.90 21.74 1.18
C SER A 102 7.23 22.28 -0.07
N PHE A 103 5.96 21.93 -0.30
CA PHE A 103 5.16 22.50 -1.39
C PHE A 103 4.83 23.98 -1.17
N LYS A 104 4.52 24.39 0.07
CA LYS A 104 4.21 25.79 0.39
C LYS A 104 5.42 26.71 0.17
N LYS A 105 6.62 26.31 0.61
CA LYS A 105 7.86 27.10 0.41
C LYS A 105 8.18 27.31 -1.08
N GLN A 106 7.98 26.28 -1.91
CA GLN A 106 8.18 26.41 -3.35
C GLN A 106 7.15 27.35 -4.00
N SER A 107 5.88 27.27 -3.59
CA SER A 107 4.83 28.17 -4.07
C SER A 107 5.07 29.63 -3.66
N THR A 108 5.50 29.87 -2.41
CA THR A 108 5.86 31.21 -1.94
C THR A 108 7.08 31.78 -2.67
N PHE A 109 8.07 30.95 -3.01
CA PHE A 109 9.23 31.38 -3.80
C PHE A 109 8.84 31.84 -5.21
N ILE A 110 7.95 31.11 -5.88
CA ILE A 110 7.42 31.51 -7.19
C ILE A 110 6.64 32.82 -7.08
N PHE A 111 5.84 33.00 -6.02
CA PHE A 111 5.09 34.24 -5.80
C PHE A 111 6.02 35.47 -5.61
N ILE A 112 7.13 35.31 -4.88
CA ILE A 112 8.14 36.36 -4.72
C ILE A 112 8.77 36.71 -6.08
N LEU A 113 9.08 35.72 -6.92
CA LEU A 113 9.62 35.95 -8.26
C LEU A 113 8.63 36.69 -9.18
N VAL A 114 7.33 36.39 -9.07
CA VAL A 114 6.28 37.11 -9.82
C VAL A 114 6.26 38.59 -9.41
N ILE A 115 6.28 38.87 -8.10
CA ILE A 115 6.30 40.24 -7.58
C ILE A 115 7.56 40.99 -8.07
N LEU A 116 8.72 40.35 -8.00
CA LEU A 116 9.98 40.94 -8.47
C LEU A 116 9.94 41.24 -9.98
N SER A 117 9.36 40.33 -10.77
CA SER A 117 9.16 40.51 -12.21
C SER A 117 8.25 41.70 -12.55
N MET A 118 7.29 42.03 -11.68
CA MET A 118 6.41 43.20 -11.84
C MET A 118 7.04 44.52 -11.40
N ILE A 119 7.94 44.51 -10.40
CA ILE A 119 8.57 45.73 -9.86
C ILE A 119 9.77 46.17 -10.72
N THR A 120 10.53 45.21 -11.26
CA THR A 120 11.77 45.47 -12.02
C THR A 120 11.60 46.44 -13.20
N PRO A 121 10.53 46.39 -14.02
CA PRO A 121 10.33 47.34 -15.11
C PRO A 121 10.12 48.79 -14.64
N TRP A 122 9.50 48.97 -13.47
CA TRP A 122 9.23 50.31 -12.91
C TRP A 122 10.51 50.99 -12.43
N LEU A 123 11.47 50.20 -11.91
CA LEU A 123 12.80 50.68 -11.53
C LEU A 123 13.63 51.07 -12.76
N ILE A 124 13.61 50.25 -13.82
CA ILE A 124 14.34 50.49 -15.07
C ILE A 124 13.80 51.73 -15.79
N ARG A 125 12.48 51.92 -15.78
CA ARG A 125 11.81 53.09 -16.36
C ARG A 125 12.37 54.42 -15.84
N LYS A 126 12.63 54.51 -14.54
CA LYS A 126 13.13 55.73 -13.90
C LYS A 126 14.52 56.14 -14.39
N GLN A 127 15.35 55.17 -14.79
CA GLN A 127 16.76 55.41 -15.15
C GLN A 127 16.99 55.44 -16.66
N TYR A 128 16.25 54.64 -17.44
CA TYR A 128 16.53 54.38 -18.85
C TYR A 128 15.37 54.69 -19.81
N GLY A 129 14.23 55.16 -19.29
CA GLY A 129 13.06 55.56 -20.08
C GLY A 129 12.09 54.43 -20.46
N ASP A 130 10.99 54.81 -21.11
CA ASP A 130 9.81 53.95 -21.32
C ASP A 130 10.06 52.75 -22.26
N ILE A 131 10.96 52.91 -23.24
CA ILE A 131 11.27 51.86 -24.23
C ILE A 131 12.01 50.69 -23.57
N MET A 132 13.03 50.97 -22.75
CA MET A 132 13.76 49.94 -22.00
C MET A 132 12.88 49.29 -20.92
N ALA A 133 11.96 50.04 -20.31
CA ALA A 133 10.99 49.49 -19.37
C ALA A 133 10.07 48.47 -20.03
N ALA A 134 9.49 48.79 -21.19
CA ALA A 134 8.62 47.88 -21.94
C ALA A 134 9.36 46.59 -22.37
N ALA A 135 10.59 46.71 -22.86
CA ALA A 135 11.43 45.56 -23.22
C ALA A 135 11.73 44.66 -22.01
N SER A 136 12.04 45.27 -20.85
CA SER A 136 12.32 44.53 -19.61
C SER A 136 11.10 43.78 -19.07
N LEU A 137 9.88 44.35 -19.22
CA LEU A 137 8.63 43.71 -18.81
C LEU A 137 8.32 42.47 -19.67
N ILE A 138 8.50 42.59 -20.99
CA ILE A 138 8.28 41.46 -21.90
C ILE A 138 9.32 40.37 -21.63
N GLY A 139 10.58 40.74 -21.45
CA GLY A 139 11.67 39.81 -21.12
C GLY A 139 11.45 39.09 -19.78
N SER A 140 11.06 39.82 -18.74
CA SER A 140 10.82 39.24 -17.41
C SER A 140 9.62 38.30 -17.38
N MET A 141 8.55 38.60 -18.15
CA MET A 141 7.36 37.75 -18.24
C MET A 141 7.64 36.45 -19.01
N ILE A 142 8.38 36.52 -20.12
CA ILE A 142 8.78 35.33 -20.90
C ILE A 142 9.71 34.44 -20.07
N PHE A 143 10.69 35.03 -19.39
CA PHE A 143 11.61 34.31 -18.52
C PHE A 143 10.87 33.60 -17.38
N LEU A 144 9.94 34.31 -16.71
CA LEU A 144 9.12 33.74 -15.64
C LEU A 144 8.24 32.58 -16.16
N GLY A 145 7.62 32.74 -17.33
CA GLY A 145 6.82 31.71 -17.97
C GLY A 145 7.62 30.43 -18.28
N ALA A 146 8.80 30.59 -18.90
CA ALA A 146 9.71 29.47 -19.18
C ALA A 146 10.21 28.80 -17.89
N PHE A 147 10.52 29.59 -16.86
CA PHE A 147 10.99 29.08 -15.57
C PHE A 147 9.91 28.30 -14.82
N ILE A 148 8.66 28.77 -14.83
CA ILE A 148 7.52 28.05 -14.24
C ILE A 148 7.24 26.74 -14.99
N LEU A 149 7.33 26.75 -16.33
CA LEU A 149 7.19 25.53 -17.14
C LEU A 149 8.26 24.50 -16.76
N PHE A 150 9.51 24.93 -16.67
CA PHE A 150 10.65 24.11 -16.25
C PHE A 150 10.48 23.51 -14.85
N LEU A 151 10.06 24.33 -13.87
CA LEU A 151 9.79 23.85 -12.51
C LEU A 151 8.63 22.85 -12.45
N ASN A 152 7.58 23.05 -13.25
CA ASN A 152 6.44 22.12 -13.28
C ASN A 152 6.78 20.77 -13.89
N ILE A 153 7.68 20.72 -14.87
CA ILE A 153 8.18 19.46 -15.43
C ILE A 153 9.00 18.70 -14.37
N ASN A 154 9.87 19.40 -13.65
CA ASN A 154 10.67 18.80 -12.56
C ASN A 154 9.84 18.39 -11.33
N ARG A 155 8.65 18.96 -11.12
CA ARG A 155 7.74 18.56 -10.02
C ARG A 155 7.29 17.12 -10.15
N ARG A 156 7.04 16.62 -11.36
CA ARG A 156 6.55 15.24 -11.58
C ARG A 156 7.55 14.16 -11.18
N VAL A 157 8.84 14.51 -11.04
CA VAL A 157 9.93 13.57 -10.76
C VAL A 157 10.26 13.49 -9.26
N LYS A 158 9.83 14.46 -8.44
CA LYS A 158 10.22 14.60 -7.01
C LYS A 158 9.08 14.43 -6.00
N THR A 159 7.88 14.06 -6.42
CA THR A 159 6.70 13.95 -5.55
C THR A 159 6.50 12.56 -4.96
N THR A 160 7.39 12.12 -4.08
CA THR A 160 6.95 11.31 -2.94
C THR A 160 7.73 11.77 -1.73
N SER A 161 7.17 12.70 -0.96
CA SER A 161 7.51 12.73 0.46
C SER A 161 7.05 11.39 1.02
N ARG A 162 7.97 10.46 1.19
CA ARG A 162 7.71 9.09 1.65
C ARG A 162 7.27 9.15 3.12
N VAL A 163 5.97 9.36 3.32
CA VAL A 163 5.37 9.43 4.65
C VAL A 163 5.27 7.99 5.16
N PRO A 164 5.88 7.66 6.31
CA PRO A 164 5.78 6.31 6.84
C PRO A 164 4.33 5.98 7.21
N LYS A 165 3.97 4.70 7.08
CA LYS A 165 2.66 4.18 7.45
C LYS A 165 2.69 3.67 8.89
N LEU A 166 1.77 4.15 9.73
CA LEU A 166 1.57 3.61 11.08
C LEU A 166 0.78 2.31 10.99
N LEU A 167 1.43 1.19 11.29
CA LEU A 167 0.83 -0.15 11.24
C LEU A 167 0.13 -0.50 12.55
N ILE A 168 0.79 -0.24 13.68
CA ILE A 168 0.24 -0.51 15.02
C ILE A 168 0.36 0.77 15.84
N ASP A 169 -0.78 1.23 16.35
CA ASP A 169 -0.92 2.43 17.17
C ASP A 169 -1.37 2.05 18.59
N ASN A 170 -0.49 2.27 19.57
CA ASN A 170 -0.77 2.07 20.98
C ASN A 170 -0.92 3.39 21.75
N SER A 171 -1.02 4.56 21.10
CA SER A 171 -1.03 5.85 21.82
C SER A 171 -2.13 5.93 22.87
N ASN A 172 -3.33 5.43 22.55
CA ASN A 172 -4.53 5.56 23.39
C ASN A 172 -4.76 4.36 24.34
N THR A 173 -3.91 3.34 24.32
CA THR A 173 -4.14 2.10 25.08
C THR A 173 -3.66 2.21 26.52
N LYS A 174 -4.58 2.26 27.49
CA LYS A 174 -4.24 2.29 28.92
C LYS A 174 -3.76 0.95 29.47
N LYS A 175 -4.14 -0.16 28.82
CA LYS A 175 -3.80 -1.54 29.16
C LYS A 175 -3.25 -2.23 27.91
N VAL A 176 -2.49 -3.32 28.09
CA VAL A 176 -2.00 -4.12 26.96
C VAL A 176 -3.22 -4.67 26.18
N PRO A 177 -3.23 -4.55 24.85
CA PRO A 177 -4.36 -5.01 24.05
C PRO A 177 -4.50 -6.54 24.13
N PHE A 178 -5.73 -7.00 24.31
CA PHE A 178 -6.10 -8.40 24.09
C PHE A 178 -6.67 -8.52 22.67
N LEU A 179 -6.05 -9.32 21.83
CA LEU A 179 -6.48 -9.57 20.45
C LEU A 179 -6.97 -11.02 20.37
N ASP A 180 -8.26 -11.20 20.17
CA ASP A 180 -8.84 -12.52 19.90
C ASP A 180 -8.71 -12.83 18.41
N ALA A 181 -7.89 -13.84 18.09
CA ALA A 181 -7.66 -14.31 16.74
C ALA A 181 -8.33 -15.68 16.46
N SER A 182 -9.30 -16.08 17.29
CA SER A 182 -10.05 -17.32 17.12
C SER A 182 -10.78 -17.33 15.77
N GLY A 183 -10.41 -18.26 14.88
CA GLY A 183 -11.01 -18.38 13.55
C GLY A 183 -10.55 -17.34 12.53
N ALA A 184 -9.50 -16.56 12.82
CA ALA A 184 -8.95 -15.61 11.87
C ALA A 184 -8.33 -16.32 10.64
N HIS A 185 -8.57 -15.78 9.44
CA HIS A 185 -7.90 -16.21 8.21
C HIS A 185 -6.42 -15.81 8.21
N ALA A 186 -5.61 -16.45 7.36
CA ALA A 186 -4.15 -16.27 7.34
C ALA A 186 -3.71 -14.80 7.25
N GLY A 187 -4.29 -14.01 6.32
CA GLY A 187 -3.93 -12.59 6.17
C GLY A 187 -4.31 -11.72 7.39
N ALA A 188 -5.38 -12.06 8.10
CA ALA A 188 -5.78 -11.34 9.31
C ALA A 188 -4.88 -11.67 10.51
N LEU A 189 -4.38 -12.91 10.59
CA LEU A 189 -3.53 -13.39 11.68
C LEU A 189 -2.05 -12.98 11.50
N LEU A 190 -1.54 -13.11 10.27
CA LEU A 190 -0.10 -12.97 9.97
C LEU A 190 0.24 -11.63 9.31
N GLY A 191 -0.76 -10.86 8.90
CA GLY A 191 -0.61 -9.68 8.06
C GLY A 191 -0.72 -10.01 6.58
N ASP A 192 -1.12 -9.02 5.79
CA ASP A 192 -1.30 -9.13 4.35
C ASP A 192 -0.87 -7.85 3.64
N CYS A 193 -0.44 -7.97 2.39
CA CYS A 193 -0.11 -6.85 1.53
C CYS A 193 -1.18 -6.75 0.44
N LEU A 194 -1.87 -5.61 0.38
CA LEU A 194 -2.87 -5.38 -0.65
C LEU A 194 -2.22 -5.44 -2.03
N HIS A 195 -2.84 -6.19 -2.93
CA HIS A 195 -2.44 -6.26 -4.33
C HIS A 195 -2.60 -4.88 -4.99
N ASP A 196 -1.54 -4.38 -5.63
CA ASP A 196 -1.60 -3.20 -6.47
C ASP A 196 -1.83 -3.62 -7.94
N PRO A 197 -3.02 -3.38 -8.52
CA PRO A 197 -3.29 -3.67 -9.93
C PRO A 197 -2.33 -2.95 -10.88
N LEU A 198 -1.73 -1.84 -10.44
CA LEU A 198 -0.85 -1.02 -11.26
C LEU A 198 0.53 -1.65 -11.49
N GLN A 199 1.00 -2.51 -10.58
CA GLN A 199 2.29 -3.21 -10.72
C GLN A 199 2.23 -4.38 -11.71
N CYS A 200 1.05 -4.97 -11.94
CA CYS A 200 0.89 -6.09 -12.87
C CYS A 200 0.74 -5.67 -14.34
N LEU A 201 0.48 -4.38 -14.59
CA LEU A 201 0.24 -3.82 -15.92
C LEU A 201 1.54 -3.29 -16.53
N ASN A 202 2.53 -4.17 -16.68
CA ASN A 202 3.65 -3.87 -17.57
C ASN A 202 3.07 -3.81 -19.00
N SER A 203 3.32 -2.74 -19.76
CA SER A 203 2.77 -2.59 -21.12
C SER A 203 3.26 -3.67 -22.09
N SER A 204 4.32 -4.39 -21.69
CA SER A 204 4.87 -5.54 -22.39
C SER A 204 4.12 -6.80 -21.98
N ASN A 205 3.19 -7.27 -22.81
CA ASN A 205 2.58 -8.59 -22.70
C ASN A 205 3.58 -9.74 -22.99
N ASN A 206 4.89 -9.49 -22.94
CA ASN A 206 5.90 -10.43 -23.40
C ASN A 206 6.64 -11.05 -22.21
N ILE A 207 6.89 -12.36 -22.30
CA ILE A 207 7.74 -13.11 -21.38
C ILE A 207 8.99 -13.61 -22.09
N PHE A 208 10.10 -13.60 -21.38
CA PHE A 208 11.34 -14.24 -21.82
C PHE A 208 11.33 -15.71 -21.38
N ILE A 209 11.25 -16.60 -22.36
CA ILE A 209 11.22 -18.04 -22.15
C ILE A 209 12.59 -18.61 -22.49
N ILE A 210 13.04 -19.55 -21.66
CA ILE A 210 14.26 -20.30 -21.88
C ILE A 210 13.90 -21.58 -22.64
N LYS A 211 14.39 -21.75 -23.87
CA LYS A 211 14.32 -23.02 -24.62
C LYS A 211 15.68 -23.69 -24.62
N GLU A 212 15.73 -24.93 -24.17
CA GLU A 212 16.91 -25.78 -24.25
C GLU A 212 16.99 -26.42 -25.64
N ILE A 213 18.10 -26.23 -26.35
CA ILE A 213 18.30 -26.74 -27.73
C ILE A 213 19.33 -27.89 -27.76
N GLY A 214 20.02 -28.13 -26.65
CA GLY A 214 20.94 -29.24 -26.45
C GLY A 214 21.58 -29.15 -25.06
N LYS A 215 22.49 -30.10 -24.73
CA LYS A 215 23.26 -30.06 -23.48
C LYS A 215 23.93 -28.69 -23.32
N ASP A 216 23.49 -27.94 -22.32
CA ASP A 216 23.99 -26.62 -21.90
C ASP A 216 23.86 -25.48 -22.92
N LYS A 217 22.93 -25.56 -23.88
CA LYS A 217 22.61 -24.43 -24.79
C LYS A 217 21.16 -23.98 -24.63
N TYR A 218 21.02 -22.74 -24.18
CA TYR A 218 19.74 -22.08 -23.95
C TYR A 218 19.54 -20.92 -24.93
N ILE A 219 18.35 -20.83 -25.52
CA ILE A 219 17.91 -19.64 -26.28
C ILE A 219 16.86 -18.89 -25.46
N LEU A 220 17.06 -17.58 -25.37
CA LEU A 220 16.06 -16.65 -24.85
C LEU A 220 15.15 -16.23 -26.00
N GLN A 221 13.87 -16.57 -25.85
CA GLN A 221 12.84 -16.16 -26.80
C GLN A 221 11.81 -15.28 -26.10
N GLU A 222 11.54 -14.13 -26.68
CA GLU A 222 10.45 -13.26 -26.28
C GLU A 222 9.15 -13.76 -26.94
N GLU A 223 8.15 -14.14 -26.14
CA GLU A 223 6.82 -14.58 -26.61
C GLU A 223 5.71 -13.81 -25.88
N ASP A 224 4.60 -13.51 -26.56
CA ASP A 224 3.41 -12.93 -25.93
C ASP A 224 2.79 -13.94 -24.94
N ILE A 225 2.58 -13.50 -23.71
CA ILE A 225 1.96 -14.22 -22.60
C ILE A 225 0.62 -14.81 -23.03
N SER A 226 -0.20 -14.05 -23.75
CA SER A 226 -1.54 -14.47 -24.16
C SER A 226 -1.49 -15.65 -25.13
N LEU A 227 -0.61 -15.57 -26.13
CA LEU A 227 -0.38 -16.64 -27.11
C LEU A 227 0.16 -17.89 -26.40
N LYS A 228 1.12 -17.72 -25.49
CA LYS A 228 1.74 -18.85 -24.79
C LYS A 228 0.76 -19.56 -23.84
N ILE A 229 -0.02 -18.80 -23.07
CA ILE A 229 -1.04 -19.36 -22.16
C ILE A 229 -2.10 -20.10 -22.98
N ASN A 230 -2.56 -19.55 -24.10
CA ASN A 230 -3.55 -20.22 -24.96
C ASN A 230 -3.02 -21.57 -25.47
N ASN A 231 -1.78 -21.61 -25.98
CA ASN A 231 -1.15 -22.84 -26.45
C ASN A 231 -1.00 -23.88 -25.33
N LEU A 232 -0.63 -23.48 -24.12
CA LEU A 232 -0.49 -24.40 -22.98
C LEU A 232 -1.84 -24.94 -22.49
N LEU A 233 -2.89 -24.12 -22.50
CA LEU A 233 -4.25 -24.56 -22.21
C LEU A 233 -4.76 -25.53 -23.28
N GLU A 234 -4.44 -25.29 -24.55
CA GLU A 234 -4.80 -26.21 -25.64
C GLU A 234 -4.06 -27.54 -25.57
N LYS A 235 -2.78 -27.51 -25.20
CA LYS A 235 -1.96 -28.71 -25.04
C LYS A 235 -2.42 -29.58 -23.88
N ASN A 236 -2.95 -28.98 -22.82
CA ASN A 236 -3.39 -29.67 -21.61
C ASN A 236 -4.93 -29.69 -21.43
N LYS A 237 -5.67 -29.80 -22.55
CA LYS A 237 -7.15 -29.78 -22.57
C LYS A 237 -7.81 -30.72 -21.56
N ASP A 238 -7.20 -31.88 -21.30
CA ASP A 238 -7.74 -32.92 -20.43
C ASP A 238 -7.59 -32.62 -18.93
N LYS A 239 -6.77 -31.62 -18.56
CA LYS A 239 -6.45 -31.27 -17.16
C LYS A 239 -6.91 -29.86 -16.78
N ILE A 240 -7.72 -29.21 -17.62
CA ILE A 240 -8.18 -27.85 -17.36
C ILE A 240 -9.18 -27.85 -16.20
N ILE A 241 -8.84 -27.14 -15.13
CA ILE A 241 -9.77 -26.76 -14.07
C ILE A 241 -10.59 -25.57 -14.58
N LYS A 242 -11.88 -25.78 -14.85
CA LYS A 242 -12.80 -24.70 -15.25
C LYS A 242 -13.73 -24.33 -14.09
N ARG A 243 -13.83 -23.04 -13.78
CA ARG A 243 -14.81 -22.48 -12.84
C ARG A 243 -15.37 -21.18 -13.43
N LYS A 244 -16.61 -21.20 -13.90
CA LYS A 244 -17.25 -20.06 -14.60
C LYS A 244 -16.34 -19.53 -15.73
N ASP A 245 -15.73 -18.37 -15.50
CA ASP A 245 -14.91 -17.65 -16.48
C ASP A 245 -13.42 -17.86 -16.27
N TYR A 246 -13.07 -18.62 -15.24
CA TYR A 246 -11.72 -19.01 -14.91
C TYR A 246 -11.39 -20.38 -15.51
N SER A 247 -10.24 -20.44 -16.18
CA SER A 247 -9.63 -21.68 -16.67
C SER A 247 -8.18 -21.74 -16.20
N ALA A 248 -7.78 -22.86 -15.62
CA ALA A 248 -6.43 -23.06 -15.12
C ALA A 248 -5.91 -24.45 -15.46
N VAL A 249 -4.60 -24.54 -15.64
CA VAL A 249 -3.89 -25.81 -15.80
C VAL A 249 -2.66 -25.78 -14.90
N HIS A 250 -2.52 -26.82 -14.09
CA HIS A 250 -1.26 -27.11 -13.42
C HIS A 250 -0.28 -27.71 -14.42
N LEU A 251 0.88 -27.08 -14.55
CA LEU A 251 1.94 -27.53 -15.45
C LEU A 251 2.78 -28.60 -14.76
N LYS A 252 3.34 -29.52 -15.55
CA LYS A 252 4.36 -30.43 -15.03
C LYS A 252 5.67 -29.67 -14.79
N GLU A 253 6.47 -30.17 -13.87
CA GLU A 253 7.79 -29.60 -13.58
C GLU A 253 8.64 -29.53 -14.87
N GLY A 254 9.18 -28.35 -15.18
CA GLY A 254 9.97 -28.08 -16.38
C GLY A 254 9.19 -27.80 -17.66
N GLU A 255 7.85 -27.87 -17.66
CA GLU A 255 7.04 -27.66 -18.87
C GLU A 255 7.04 -26.20 -19.37
N LEU A 256 7.20 -25.25 -18.45
CA LEU A 256 7.47 -23.85 -18.74
C LEU A 256 8.48 -23.30 -17.72
N LYS A 257 9.56 -22.72 -18.23
CA LYS A 257 10.56 -21.99 -17.44
C LYS A 257 10.65 -20.55 -17.92
N ILE A 258 10.58 -19.61 -16.99
CA ILE A 258 10.75 -18.18 -17.23
C ILE A 258 12.00 -17.68 -16.51
N LEU A 259 12.55 -16.56 -16.94
CA LEU A 259 13.57 -15.87 -16.14
C LEU A 259 12.91 -15.14 -14.98
N GLY A 260 13.38 -15.40 -13.76
CA GLY A 260 13.02 -14.63 -12.58
C GLY A 260 14.27 -14.14 -11.86
N GLU A 261 14.11 -13.10 -11.06
CA GLU A 261 15.19 -12.63 -10.18
C GLU A 261 15.05 -13.30 -8.81
N ARG A 262 16.10 -13.98 -8.37
CA ARG A 262 16.19 -14.55 -7.02
C ARG A 262 17.51 -14.15 -6.38
N ASN A 263 17.46 -13.46 -5.25
CA ASN A 263 18.64 -12.98 -4.53
C ASN A 263 19.62 -12.18 -5.41
N LYS A 264 19.10 -11.28 -6.26
CA LYS A 264 19.88 -10.43 -7.19
C LYS A 264 20.58 -11.19 -8.34
N ASN A 265 20.29 -12.47 -8.50
CA ASN A 265 20.75 -13.27 -9.63
C ASN A 265 19.56 -13.65 -10.52
N ILE A 266 19.76 -13.59 -11.83
CA ILE A 266 18.79 -14.10 -12.79
C ILE A 266 18.85 -15.62 -12.75
N GLN A 267 17.73 -16.27 -12.46
CA GLN A 267 17.59 -17.72 -12.40
C GLN A 267 16.37 -18.18 -13.20
N ASP A 268 16.39 -19.44 -13.65
CA ASP A 268 15.22 -20.06 -14.25
C ASP A 268 14.19 -20.42 -13.17
N VAL A 269 12.96 -19.98 -13.37
CA VAL A 269 11.84 -20.24 -12.48
C VAL A 269 10.85 -21.13 -13.21
N THR A 270 10.60 -22.31 -12.66
CA THR A 270 9.58 -23.22 -13.16
C THR A 270 8.19 -22.66 -12.87
N VAL A 271 7.36 -22.54 -13.89
CA VAL A 271 5.97 -22.11 -13.75
C VAL A 271 5.11 -23.31 -13.37
N LEU A 272 4.46 -23.22 -12.19
CA LEU A 272 3.66 -24.32 -11.64
C LEU A 272 2.24 -24.40 -12.22
N SER A 273 1.69 -23.26 -12.64
CA SER A 273 0.34 -23.20 -13.19
C SER A 273 0.16 -21.98 -14.09
N VAL A 274 -0.66 -22.13 -15.11
CA VAL A 274 -1.12 -21.04 -15.96
C VAL A 274 -2.62 -20.88 -15.83
N ASN A 275 -3.04 -19.62 -15.66
CA ASN A 275 -4.42 -19.27 -15.40
C ASN A 275 -4.88 -18.26 -16.46
N LYS A 276 -6.08 -18.46 -16.98
CA LYS A 276 -6.74 -17.56 -17.92
C LYS A 276 -8.14 -17.28 -17.41
N HIS A 277 -8.42 -16.01 -17.20
CA HIS A 277 -9.77 -15.52 -16.98
C HIS A 277 -10.33 -15.01 -18.30
N LYS A 278 -11.48 -15.53 -18.72
CA LYS A 278 -12.24 -14.93 -19.82
C LYS A 278 -12.74 -13.58 -19.33
N ASN A 279 -12.35 -12.53 -20.03
CA ASN A 279 -13.03 -11.26 -19.90
C ASN A 279 -14.30 -11.35 -20.76
N HIS A 280 -15.47 -11.19 -20.17
CA HIS A 280 -16.73 -11.13 -20.93
C HIS A 280 -16.84 -9.88 -21.81
N HIS A 281 -15.96 -8.92 -21.57
CA HIS A 281 -15.97 -7.63 -22.22
C HIS A 281 -14.99 -7.61 -23.38
N LYS A 282 -15.48 -7.18 -24.55
CA LYS A 282 -14.76 -7.23 -25.83
C LYS A 282 -13.52 -6.35 -25.89
N TYR A 283 -13.38 -5.41 -24.97
CA TYR A 283 -12.32 -4.41 -24.96
C TYR A 283 -11.83 -4.19 -23.53
N LEU A 284 -10.53 -3.93 -23.39
CA LEU A 284 -9.97 -3.34 -22.20
C LEU A 284 -10.00 -1.82 -22.36
N ILE A 285 -10.33 -1.10 -21.30
CA ILE A 285 -10.40 0.35 -21.32
C ILE A 285 -9.02 0.88 -20.94
N LYS A 286 -8.37 1.58 -21.87
CA LYS A 286 -7.15 2.33 -21.58
C LYS A 286 -7.51 3.66 -20.93
N LEU A 287 -6.93 3.93 -19.78
CA LEU A 287 -7.18 5.10 -18.95
C LEU A 287 -5.87 5.82 -18.66
N THR A 288 -5.91 7.14 -18.60
CA THR A 288 -4.75 7.95 -18.21
C THR A 288 -5.10 8.70 -16.95
N THR A 289 -4.37 8.43 -15.87
CA THR A 289 -4.57 9.07 -14.56
C THR A 289 -4.17 10.56 -14.59
N GLU A 290 -4.58 11.33 -13.58
CA GLU A 290 -4.12 12.74 -13.45
C GLU A 290 -2.58 12.87 -13.41
N THR A 291 -1.89 11.81 -12.98
CA THR A 291 -0.41 11.77 -12.92
C THR A 291 0.24 11.42 -14.27
N GLY A 292 -0.55 11.17 -15.31
CA GLY A 292 -0.06 10.77 -16.64
C GLY A 292 0.27 9.28 -16.76
N LYS A 293 0.04 8.48 -15.71
CA LYS A 293 0.18 7.01 -15.80
C LYS A 293 -0.95 6.43 -16.64
N GLU A 294 -0.59 5.60 -17.61
CA GLU A 294 -1.53 4.87 -18.44
C GLU A 294 -1.87 3.52 -17.80
N LEU A 295 -3.14 3.16 -17.81
CA LEU A 295 -3.72 1.98 -17.18
C LEU A 295 -4.59 1.26 -18.20
N ILE A 296 -4.64 -0.06 -18.15
CA ILE A 296 -5.56 -0.85 -18.96
C ILE A 296 -6.37 -1.70 -17.99
N VAL A 297 -7.69 -1.51 -17.98
CA VAL A 297 -8.59 -2.15 -17.02
C VAL A 297 -9.73 -2.87 -17.71
N THR A 298 -10.35 -3.82 -17.01
CA THR A 298 -11.64 -4.39 -17.40
C THR A 298 -12.76 -3.35 -17.20
N SER A 299 -13.81 -3.42 -18.00
CA SER A 299 -14.99 -2.53 -17.93
C SER A 299 -15.63 -2.46 -16.54
N GLU A 300 -15.72 -3.58 -15.82
CA GLU A 300 -16.31 -3.64 -14.48
C GLU A 300 -15.38 -3.13 -13.37
N HIS A 301 -14.09 -2.92 -13.68
CA HIS A 301 -13.11 -2.53 -12.66
C HIS A 301 -13.51 -1.19 -12.03
N LYS A 302 -13.70 -1.19 -10.71
CA LYS A 302 -14.12 0.01 -9.97
C LYS A 302 -12.93 0.92 -9.75
N ILE A 303 -13.00 2.12 -10.32
CA ILE A 303 -11.93 3.11 -10.24
C ILE A 303 -12.37 4.26 -9.35
N ALA A 304 -11.45 4.67 -8.48
CA ALA A 304 -11.63 5.85 -7.66
C ALA A 304 -11.57 7.11 -8.54
N VAL A 305 -12.65 7.87 -8.57
CA VAL A 305 -12.76 9.15 -9.25
C VAL A 305 -13.17 10.25 -8.29
N LYS A 306 -12.64 11.45 -8.50
CA LYS A 306 -13.13 12.67 -7.85
C LYS A 306 -14.35 13.18 -8.60
N ASP A 307 -15.47 13.28 -7.90
CA ASP A 307 -16.68 13.95 -8.39
C ASP A 307 -16.47 15.48 -8.39
N PHE A 308 -17.40 16.23 -8.99
CA PHE A 308 -17.37 17.71 -9.04
C PHE A 308 -17.25 18.35 -7.65
N PHE A 309 -17.78 17.69 -6.62
CA PHE A 309 -17.68 18.09 -5.21
C PHE A 309 -16.42 17.58 -4.48
N ASN A 310 -15.42 17.10 -5.21
CA ASN A 310 -14.15 16.58 -4.68
C ASN A 310 -14.30 15.37 -3.72
N LYS A 311 -15.44 14.66 -3.79
CA LYS A 311 -15.66 13.40 -3.06
C LYS A 311 -15.15 12.22 -3.89
N ILE A 312 -14.54 11.25 -3.22
CA ILE A 312 -14.07 10.01 -3.84
C ILE A 312 -15.28 9.10 -4.07
N LYS A 313 -15.52 8.71 -5.32
CA LYS A 313 -16.51 7.70 -5.72
C LYS A 313 -15.81 6.58 -6.47
N TYR A 314 -16.28 5.35 -6.28
CA TYR A 314 -15.81 4.20 -7.04
C TYR A 314 -16.81 3.91 -8.16
N ILE A 315 -16.39 4.11 -9.41
CA ILE A 315 -17.23 3.92 -10.59
C ILE A 315 -16.59 2.84 -11.46
N ALA A 316 -17.40 1.94 -12.03
CA ALA A 316 -16.89 0.96 -13.00
C ALA A 316 -16.27 1.67 -14.22
N ALA A 317 -15.19 1.13 -14.77
CA ALA A 317 -14.44 1.72 -15.88
C ALA A 317 -15.31 2.03 -17.10
N GLU A 318 -16.32 1.20 -17.40
CA GLU A 318 -17.29 1.42 -18.48
C GLU A 318 -18.19 2.65 -18.28
N ASN A 319 -18.41 3.04 -17.03
CA ASN A 319 -19.26 4.15 -16.65
C ASN A 319 -18.46 5.46 -16.45
N LEU A 320 -17.18 5.46 -16.83
CA LEU A 320 -16.35 6.65 -16.80
C LEU A 320 -16.79 7.65 -17.87
N LYS A 321 -16.77 8.92 -17.49
CA LYS A 321 -17.12 10.04 -18.35
C LYS A 321 -15.90 10.94 -18.48
N PRO A 322 -15.75 11.72 -19.56
CA PRO A 322 -14.55 12.51 -19.84
C PRO A 322 -14.15 13.51 -18.74
N TRP A 323 -15.10 13.93 -17.90
CA TRP A 323 -14.88 14.87 -16.79
C TRP A 323 -14.53 14.19 -15.46
N HIS A 324 -14.55 12.85 -15.37
CA HIS A 324 -14.14 12.14 -14.16
C HIS A 324 -12.62 12.16 -14.02
N LYS A 325 -12.15 12.66 -12.88
CA LYS A 325 -10.73 12.72 -12.55
C LYS A 325 -10.30 11.45 -11.82
N LEU A 326 -9.50 10.62 -12.48
CA LEU A 326 -9.01 9.35 -11.95
C LEU A 326 -7.99 9.60 -10.84
N ILE A 327 -8.31 9.10 -9.65
CA ILE A 327 -7.46 9.22 -8.46
C ILE A 327 -6.46 8.07 -8.48
N THR A 328 -5.18 8.40 -8.32
CA THR A 328 -4.18 7.43 -7.90
C THR A 328 -4.11 7.47 -6.38
N LEU A 329 -4.22 6.32 -5.73
CA LEU A 329 -3.89 6.20 -4.31
C LEU A 329 -2.38 6.35 -4.22
N GLU A 330 -1.92 7.55 -3.90
CA GLU A 330 -0.57 7.78 -3.37
C GLU A 330 -0.45 7.22 -1.95
#